data_AF-A0A8J4WI24-F1
#
_entry.id   AF-A0A8J4WI24-F1
#
_cell.length_a   1.000
_cell.length_b   1.000
_cell.length_c   1.000
_cell.angle_alpha   90.00
_cell.angle_beta   90.00
_cell.angle_gamma   90.00
#
_symmetry.space_group_name_H-M   'P 1'
#
loop_
_entity.id
_entity.type
_entity.pdbx_description
1 polymer ?
#
loop_
_entity_poly.entity_id
_entity_poly.type
_entity_poly.pdbx_seq_one_letter_code
_entity_poly.pdbx_strand_id
1 'polypeptide(L)'
;MAHFSLPRISEYFQTICGPTQFIGEIDDGSAGKALGLKTVQDAFTNSVGTWTKVGDGIVTITFQSVDTEDVTVNIKSGGNKFDKVNVAAGETVTWTSNVTALGGKTLYLDRWRPGFLGLPGTGGGSLLLWVPRAAQGGHLELTAMLNVS
;
A
#
# COMPACT_ATOMS: atom_id res chain seq x y z
N MET A 1 18.11 -37.48 64.11
CA MET A 1 18.11 -37.31 62.64
C MET A 1 16.92 -36.43 62.28
N ALA A 2 17.17 -35.17 61.92
CA ALA A 2 16.12 -34.25 61.50
C ALA A 2 15.86 -34.42 60.00
N HIS A 3 14.63 -34.80 59.63
CA HIS A 3 14.19 -34.84 58.24
C HIS A 3 13.75 -33.44 57.81
N PHE A 4 14.52 -32.80 56.91
CA PHE A 4 14.08 -31.62 56.17
C PHE A 4 13.24 -32.07 54.97
N SER A 5 11.95 -31.71 54.93
CA SER A 5 11.16 -31.82 53.71
C SER A 5 11.36 -30.55 52.87
N LEU A 6 11.92 -30.68 51.66
CA LEU A 6 12.00 -29.58 50.71
C LEU A 6 10.61 -29.26 50.13
N PRO A 7 10.21 -27.99 49.99
CA PRO A 7 8.97 -27.66 49.31
C PRO A 7 9.08 -27.97 47.81
N ARG A 8 8.05 -28.62 47.28
CA ARG A 8 7.89 -28.91 45.85
C ARG A 8 7.60 -27.58 45.13
N ILE A 9 8.55 -27.11 44.32
CA ILE A 9 8.31 -25.97 43.43
C ILE A 9 7.37 -26.47 42.33
N SER A 10 6.11 -26.01 42.37
CA SER A 10 5.18 -26.15 41.25
C SER A 10 5.56 -25.09 40.23
N GLU A 11 6.27 -25.48 39.17
CA GLU A 11 6.44 -24.62 38.01
C GLU A 11 5.07 -24.40 37.36
N TYR A 12 4.52 -23.22 37.57
CA TYR A 12 3.34 -22.75 36.86
C TYR A 12 3.78 -22.43 35.43
N PHE A 13 3.77 -23.42 34.54
CA PHE A 13 3.85 -23.16 33.11
C PHE A 13 2.56 -22.45 32.72
N GLN A 14 2.59 -21.12 32.69
CA GLN A 14 1.60 -20.40 31.92
C GLN A 14 1.78 -20.87 30.49
N THR A 15 0.76 -21.54 29.94
CA THR A 15 0.63 -21.69 28.50
C THR A 15 0.79 -20.29 27.94
N ILE A 16 1.97 -20.00 27.37
CA ILE A 16 2.18 -18.76 26.65
C ILE A 16 1.10 -18.82 25.57
N CYS A 17 0.07 -17.98 25.70
CA CYS A 17 -0.94 -17.82 24.67
C CYS A 17 -0.18 -17.71 23.35
N GLY A 18 -0.55 -18.54 22.37
CA GLY A 18 0.18 -18.74 21.12
C GLY A 18 0.67 -17.42 20.52
N PRO A 19 1.76 -17.47 19.73
CA PRO A 19 2.60 -16.31 19.40
C PRO A 19 1.73 -15.10 19.17
N THR A 20 1.96 -14.06 19.97
CA THR A 20 1.27 -12.77 19.90
C THR A 20 1.08 -12.46 18.42
N GLN A 21 -0.16 -12.52 17.91
CA GLN A 21 -0.45 -12.03 16.57
C GLN A 21 0.17 -10.64 16.53
N PHE A 22 1.11 -10.42 15.60
CA PHE A 22 1.85 -9.17 15.54
C PHE A 22 0.85 -8.02 15.66
N ILE A 23 0.97 -7.24 16.75
CA ILE A 23 0.16 -6.05 16.97
C ILE A 23 0.49 -5.13 15.79
N GLY A 24 -0.33 -5.14 14.74
CA GLY A 24 -0.07 -4.40 13.50
C GLY A 24 -0.27 -5.16 12.18
N GLU A 25 -0.65 -6.43 12.18
CA GLU A 25 -1.14 -7.05 10.93
C GLU A 25 -2.47 -6.41 10.51
N ILE A 26 -2.58 -6.07 9.23
CA ILE A 26 -3.78 -5.42 8.67
C ILE A 26 -4.72 -6.49 8.13
N ASP A 27 -5.95 -6.50 8.61
CA ASP A 27 -7.00 -7.39 8.13
C ASP A 27 -7.53 -6.99 6.75
N ASP A 28 -8.19 -7.94 6.10
CA ASP A 28 -8.75 -7.78 4.77
C ASP A 28 -9.74 -6.60 4.69
N GLY A 29 -9.78 -5.92 3.56
CA GLY A 29 -10.80 -4.91 3.31
C GLY A 29 -10.48 -3.95 2.18
N SER A 30 -11.35 -2.97 1.98
CA SER A 30 -11.08 -1.89 1.01
C SER A 30 -9.81 -1.14 1.40
N ALA A 31 -9.01 -0.72 0.42
CA ALA A 31 -7.79 0.06 0.64
C ALA A 31 -8.07 1.36 1.42
N GLY A 32 -9.25 1.95 1.29
CA GLY A 32 -9.66 3.13 2.08
C GLY A 32 -9.76 2.85 3.58
N LYS A 33 -10.16 1.64 3.98
CA LYS A 33 -10.32 1.25 5.38
C LYS A 33 -9.08 0.54 5.93
N ALA A 34 -8.51 -0.39 5.16
CA ALA A 34 -7.36 -1.19 5.56
C ALA A 34 -6.04 -0.42 5.44
N LEU A 35 -5.86 0.34 4.36
CA LEU A 35 -4.57 0.93 3.99
C LEU A 35 -4.55 2.46 4.08
N GLY A 36 -5.67 3.08 4.47
CA GLY A 36 -5.81 4.52 4.54
C GLY A 36 -5.69 5.22 3.18
N LEU A 37 -6.17 4.59 2.09
CA LEU A 37 -6.22 5.22 0.76
C LEU A 37 -6.89 6.59 0.81
N LYS A 38 -6.18 7.61 0.31
CA LYS A 38 -6.64 8.98 0.15
C LYS A 38 -6.26 9.52 -1.21
N THR A 39 -7.10 10.39 -1.73
CA THR A 39 -6.85 11.20 -2.91
C THR A 39 -6.89 12.67 -2.53
N VAL A 40 -6.05 13.46 -3.19
CA VAL A 40 -5.98 14.91 -3.02
C VAL A 40 -6.19 15.51 -4.41
N GLN A 41 -7.14 16.43 -4.53
CA GLN A 41 -7.61 16.98 -5.81
C GLN A 41 -8.20 15.91 -6.74
N ASP A 42 -8.41 16.25 -8.01
CA ASP A 42 -9.35 15.54 -8.89
C ASP A 42 -8.72 14.43 -9.73
N ALA A 43 -7.40 14.47 -9.98
CA ALA A 43 -6.71 13.53 -10.86
C ALA A 43 -6.97 12.07 -10.48
N PHE A 44 -7.03 11.77 -9.18
CA PHE A 44 -7.20 10.41 -8.69
C PHE A 44 -8.57 10.15 -8.07
N THR A 45 -9.51 11.10 -8.15
CA THR A 45 -10.86 10.93 -7.59
C THR A 45 -11.54 9.67 -8.15
N ASN A 46 -12.27 8.96 -7.28
CA ASN A 46 -12.89 7.65 -7.53
C ASN A 46 -11.92 6.46 -7.67
N SER A 47 -10.64 6.63 -7.33
CA SER A 47 -9.73 5.50 -7.17
C SER A 47 -10.18 4.58 -6.02
N VAL A 48 -10.04 3.27 -6.23
CA VAL A 48 -10.46 2.24 -5.28
C VAL A 48 -9.45 1.11 -5.24
N GLY A 49 -9.48 0.31 -4.18
CA GLY A 49 -8.65 -0.88 -4.09
C GLY A 49 -9.05 -1.79 -2.95
N THR A 50 -8.39 -2.93 -2.87
CA THR A 50 -8.60 -3.96 -1.85
C THR A 50 -7.28 -4.49 -1.34
N TRP A 51 -7.25 -4.81 -0.05
CA TRP A 51 -6.17 -5.50 0.62
C TRP A 51 -6.65 -6.87 1.09
N THR A 52 -5.84 -7.89 0.86
CA THR A 52 -5.96 -9.19 1.50
C THR A 52 -4.68 -9.48 2.28
N LYS A 53 -4.83 -9.89 3.53
CA LYS A 53 -3.77 -10.16 4.51
C LYS A 53 -2.94 -11.37 4.16
N VAL A 54 -3.60 -12.45 3.74
CA VAL A 54 -2.95 -13.65 3.22
C VAL A 54 -2.93 -13.54 1.71
N GLY A 55 -1.75 -13.55 1.11
CA GLY A 55 -1.61 -13.31 -0.32
C GLY A 55 -0.24 -13.72 -0.86
N ASP A 56 -0.06 -13.46 -2.14
CA ASP A 56 1.14 -13.80 -2.92
C ASP A 56 2.27 -12.76 -2.80
N GLY A 57 2.07 -11.69 -2.04
CA GLY A 57 3.00 -10.59 -1.88
C GLY A 57 2.98 -9.59 -3.04
N ILE A 58 2.01 -9.67 -3.95
CA ILE A 58 1.93 -8.77 -5.12
C ILE A 58 1.22 -7.47 -4.75
N VAL A 59 1.74 -6.38 -5.33
CA VAL A 59 1.06 -5.08 -5.36
C VAL A 59 0.79 -4.75 -6.82
N THR A 60 -0.48 -4.77 -7.21
CA THR A 60 -0.95 -4.41 -8.56
C THR A 60 -1.60 -3.03 -8.52
N ILE A 61 -1.21 -2.17 -9.46
CA ILE A 61 -1.85 -0.88 -9.71
C ILE A 61 -2.29 -0.86 -11.17
N THR A 62 -3.59 -0.80 -11.39
CA THR A 62 -4.18 -0.57 -12.70
C THR A 62 -4.54 0.90 -12.83
N PHE A 63 -3.80 1.61 -13.67
CA PHE A 63 -4.09 2.99 -14.04
C PHE A 63 -5.17 3.01 -15.11
N GLN A 64 -6.29 3.66 -14.83
CA GLN A 64 -7.37 3.87 -15.81
C GLN A 64 -7.42 5.35 -16.17
N SER A 65 -6.99 5.69 -17.38
CA SER A 65 -7.00 7.05 -17.85
C SER A 65 -8.33 7.40 -18.51
N VAL A 66 -9.02 8.38 -17.94
CA VAL A 66 -10.08 9.14 -18.61
C VAL A 66 -9.60 10.55 -18.94
N ASP A 67 -8.29 10.77 -18.82
CA ASP A 67 -7.62 11.99 -19.21
C ASP A 67 -7.61 12.13 -20.74
N THR A 68 -7.62 13.36 -21.22
CA THR A 68 -7.54 13.72 -22.63
C THR A 68 -6.10 13.85 -23.13
N GLU A 69 -5.12 13.81 -22.23
CA GLU A 69 -3.70 13.96 -22.53
C GLU A 69 -2.90 12.77 -22.01
N ASP A 70 -1.76 12.50 -22.65
CA ASP A 70 -0.77 11.56 -22.14
C ASP A 70 -0.18 12.07 -20.82
N VAL A 71 0.00 11.16 -19.87
CA VAL A 71 0.52 11.48 -18.55
C VAL A 71 1.61 10.51 -18.12
N THR A 72 2.46 10.96 -17.21
CA THR A 72 3.39 10.11 -16.50
C THR A 72 2.99 10.07 -15.04
N VAL A 73 2.77 8.89 -14.48
CA VAL A 73 2.57 8.71 -13.04
C VAL A 73 3.91 8.44 -12.39
N ASN A 74 4.30 9.30 -11.45
CA ASN A 74 5.44 9.04 -10.58
C ASN A 74 5.00 8.17 -9.42
N ILE A 75 5.74 7.09 -9.17
CA ILE A 75 5.53 6.20 -8.03
C ILE A 75 6.61 6.50 -7.01
N LYS A 76 6.22 6.88 -5.79
CA LYS A 76 7.12 7.13 -4.66
C LYS A 76 6.82 6.18 -3.52
N SER A 77 7.87 5.71 -2.86
CA SER A 77 7.79 4.83 -1.69
C SER A 77 8.61 5.42 -0.55
N GLY A 78 7.95 5.68 0.58
CA GLY A 78 8.60 6.30 1.74
C GLY A 78 9.20 7.68 1.44
N GLY A 79 8.58 8.44 0.53
CA GLY A 79 9.02 9.78 0.12
C GLY A 79 10.07 9.82 -0.99
N ASN A 80 10.66 8.69 -1.36
CA ASN A 80 11.66 8.60 -2.43
C ASN A 80 11.03 8.14 -3.73
N LYS A 81 11.56 8.61 -4.86
CA LYS A 81 11.18 8.11 -6.19
C LYS A 81 11.47 6.60 -6.26
N PHE A 82 10.47 5.83 -6.65
CA PHE A 82 10.53 4.38 -6.81
C PHE A 82 10.49 4.01 -8.30
N ASP A 83 9.48 4.51 -9.02
CA ASP A 83 9.31 4.21 -10.44
C ASP A 83 8.53 5.31 -11.19
N LYS A 84 8.38 5.16 -12.51
CA LYS A 84 7.56 6.01 -13.39
C LYS A 84 6.81 5.16 -14.40
N VAL A 85 5.53 5.46 -14.61
CA VAL A 85 4.67 4.77 -15.57
C VAL A 85 4.10 5.80 -16.55
N ASN A 86 4.29 5.58 -17.85
CA ASN A 86 3.62 6.38 -18.88
C ASN A 86 2.26 5.76 -19.17
N VAL A 87 1.22 6.60 -19.21
CA VAL A 87 -0.15 6.21 -19.51
C VAL A 87 -0.68 7.16 -20.55
N ALA A 88 -1.00 6.64 -21.74
CA ALA A 88 -1.55 7.46 -22.80
C ALA A 88 -3.00 7.87 -22.49
N ALA A 89 -3.49 8.92 -23.15
CA ALA A 89 -4.87 9.37 -23.03
C ALA A 89 -5.86 8.23 -23.32
N GLY A 90 -6.85 8.03 -22.46
CA GLY A 90 -7.87 6.98 -22.62
C GLY A 90 -7.42 5.53 -22.37
N GLU A 91 -6.13 5.29 -22.12
CA GLU A 91 -5.58 3.94 -21.98
C GLU A 91 -5.66 3.39 -20.54
N THR A 92 -5.59 2.07 -20.44
CA THR A 92 -5.44 1.35 -19.18
C THR A 92 -4.08 0.64 -19.12
N VAL A 93 -3.30 0.91 -18.08
CA VAL A 93 -1.96 0.34 -17.90
C VAL A 93 -1.84 -0.30 -16.53
N THR A 94 -1.39 -1.55 -16.49
CA THR A 94 -1.11 -2.24 -15.24
C THR A 94 0.38 -2.15 -14.89
N TRP A 95 0.66 -1.82 -13.65
CA TRP A 95 1.98 -1.85 -13.05
C TRP A 95 1.97 -2.78 -11.84
N THR A 96 3.04 -3.57 -11.67
CA THR A 96 3.15 -4.54 -10.58
C THR A 96 4.47 -4.37 -9.83
N SER A 97 4.41 -4.50 -8.51
CA SER A 97 5.56 -4.62 -7.62
C SER A 97 5.24 -5.65 -6.54
N ASN A 98 5.97 -5.62 -5.42
CA ASN A 98 5.77 -6.54 -4.32
C ASN A 98 5.76 -5.85 -2.96
N VAL A 99 5.10 -6.49 -2.00
CA VAL A 99 4.97 -6.06 -0.60
C VAL A 99 6.33 -6.02 0.09
N THR A 100 7.31 -6.84 -0.32
CA THR A 100 8.67 -6.78 0.25
C THR A 100 9.35 -5.43 -0.06
N ALA A 101 9.18 -4.89 -1.26
CA ALA A 101 9.77 -3.64 -1.69
C ALA A 101 9.04 -2.41 -1.09
N LEU A 102 7.71 -2.48 -1.03
CA LEU A 102 6.86 -1.35 -0.64
C LEU A 102 6.44 -1.36 0.83
N GLY A 103 6.54 -2.49 1.50
CA GLY A 103 6.01 -2.73 2.83
C GLY A 103 6.61 -1.84 3.92
N GLY A 104 5.76 -1.41 4.84
CA GLY A 104 6.07 -0.49 5.91
C GLY A 104 6.31 0.94 5.45
N LYS A 105 5.96 1.30 4.21
CA LYS A 105 6.15 2.64 3.64
C LYS A 105 4.85 3.17 3.05
N THR A 106 4.73 4.49 3.05
CA THR A 106 3.68 5.18 2.29
C THR A 106 3.99 5.06 0.80
N LEU A 107 3.03 4.53 0.06
CA LEU A 107 2.97 4.63 -1.39
C LEU A 107 2.32 5.96 -1.74
N TYR A 108 2.98 6.75 -2.58
CA TYR A 108 2.49 8.04 -3.04
C TYR A 108 2.60 8.10 -4.55
N LEU A 109 1.51 8.49 -5.20
CA LEU A 109 1.40 8.64 -6.64
C LEU A 109 1.11 10.10 -6.96
N ASP A 110 1.86 10.67 -7.89
CA ASP A 110 1.52 11.95 -8.51
C ASP A 110 1.46 11.80 -10.03
N ARG A 111 0.40 12.36 -10.61
CA ARG A 111 0.20 12.42 -12.06
C ARG A 111 0.90 13.67 -12.57
N TRP A 112 1.77 13.49 -13.55
CA TRP A 112 2.53 14.56 -14.17
C TRP A 112 2.09 14.77 -15.62
N ARG A 113 1.91 16.04 -16.01
CA ARG A 113 1.67 16.46 -17.39
C ARG A 113 2.73 17.50 -17.80
N PRO A 114 3.26 17.43 -19.04
CA PRO A 114 4.02 18.55 -19.59
C PRO A 114 3.12 19.80 -19.66
N GLY A 115 3.50 20.88 -18.98
CA GLY A 115 2.77 22.15 -19.04
C GLY A 115 3.10 22.96 -20.29
N PHE A 116 2.44 24.11 -20.44
CA PHE A 116 2.79 25.12 -21.44
C PHE A 116 4.27 25.54 -21.26
N LEU A 117 5.05 25.51 -22.34
CA LEU A 117 6.52 25.66 -22.37
C LEU A 117 7.34 24.45 -21.86
N GLY A 118 6.74 23.28 -21.65
CA GLY A 118 7.43 22.09 -21.14
C GLY A 118 7.78 22.17 -19.66
N LEU A 119 7.22 23.15 -18.94
CA LEU A 119 7.40 23.27 -17.50
C LEU A 119 6.59 22.18 -16.79
N PRO A 120 7.20 21.40 -15.89
CA PRO A 120 6.52 20.33 -15.19
C PRO A 120 5.42 20.89 -14.27
N GLY A 121 4.17 20.55 -14.56
CA GLY A 121 3.04 20.81 -13.66
C GLY A 121 2.77 19.60 -12.78
N THR A 122 2.62 19.81 -11.47
CA THR A 122 2.02 18.83 -10.55
C THR A 122 0.53 19.10 -10.33
N GLY A 123 -0.05 19.99 -11.15
CA GLY A 123 -1.47 20.32 -11.10
C GLY A 123 -2.29 19.11 -11.50
N GLY A 124 -3.13 18.64 -10.59
CA GLY A 124 -4.06 17.56 -10.86
C GLY A 124 -4.37 16.76 -9.61
N GLY A 125 -3.36 16.47 -8.79
CA GLY A 125 -3.56 15.81 -7.51
C GLY A 125 -2.61 14.67 -7.22
N SER A 126 -2.90 13.95 -6.13
CA SER A 126 -2.13 12.79 -5.70
C SER A 126 -3.00 11.72 -5.07
N LEU A 127 -2.48 10.50 -5.06
CA LEU A 127 -3.05 9.36 -4.35
C LEU A 127 -2.01 8.83 -3.38
N LEU A 128 -2.42 8.54 -2.15
CA LEU A 128 -1.55 7.92 -1.16
C LEU A 128 -2.26 6.82 -0.38
N LEU A 129 -1.50 5.79 0.00
CA LEU A 129 -1.90 4.75 0.93
C LEU A 129 -0.65 4.21 1.65
N TRP A 130 -0.83 3.51 2.76
CA TRP A 130 0.26 2.83 3.45
C TRP A 130 0.24 1.33 3.10
N VAL A 131 1.37 0.79 2.62
CA VAL A 131 1.50 -0.64 2.34
C VAL A 131 2.05 -1.32 3.60
N PRO A 132 1.33 -2.25 4.25
CA PRO A 132 1.81 -2.93 5.45
C PRO A 132 3.00 -3.83 5.14
N ARG A 133 3.77 -4.14 6.18
CA ARG A 133 4.58 -5.36 6.15
C ARG A 133 3.62 -6.50 6.43
N ALA A 134 3.59 -7.52 5.58
CA ALA A 134 2.66 -8.63 5.71
C ALA A 134 3.45 -9.93 5.87
N ALA A 135 3.39 -10.54 7.06
CA ALA A 135 4.08 -11.81 7.31
C ALA A 135 3.52 -12.97 6.46
N GLN A 136 2.25 -12.85 6.05
CA GLN A 136 1.53 -13.84 5.23
C GLN A 136 1.48 -13.44 3.75
N GLY A 137 2.46 -12.65 3.31
CA GLY A 137 2.60 -12.16 1.93
C GLY A 137 1.73 -10.92 1.68
N GLY A 138 0.45 -11.01 1.97
CA GLY A 138 -0.53 -9.98 1.63
C GLY A 138 -0.68 -9.77 0.13
N HIS A 139 -1.69 -9.01 -0.29
CA HIS A 139 -1.90 -8.68 -1.70
C HIS A 139 -2.75 -7.41 -1.82
N LEU A 140 -2.30 -6.50 -2.68
CA LEU A 140 -2.95 -5.21 -2.95
C LEU A 140 -3.36 -5.14 -4.41
N GLU A 141 -4.65 -4.95 -4.65
CA GLU A 141 -5.21 -4.56 -5.95
C GLU A 141 -5.72 -3.13 -5.88
N LEU A 142 -5.14 -2.25 -6.67
CA LEU A 142 -5.53 -0.83 -6.75
C LEU A 142 -5.95 -0.48 -8.17
N THR A 143 -7.13 0.10 -8.34
CA THR A 143 -7.51 0.83 -9.55
C THR A 143 -7.33 2.33 -9.27
N ALA A 144 -6.32 2.92 -9.91
CA ALA A 144 -6.02 4.34 -9.81
C ALA A 144 -6.60 5.07 -11.03
N MET A 145 -7.59 5.92 -10.81
CA MET A 145 -8.14 6.78 -11.86
C MET A 145 -7.14 7.87 -12.22
N LEU A 146 -7.07 8.22 -13.50
CA LEU A 146 -6.38 9.39 -14.01
C LEU A 146 -7.39 10.25 -14.75
N ASN A 147 -7.92 11.27 -14.06
CA ASN A 147 -8.95 12.16 -14.54
C ASN A 147 -8.36 13.46 -15.10
N VAL A 148 -9.13 14.11 -15.97
CA VAL A 148 -8.88 15.50 -16.37
C VAL A 148 -8.90 16.39 -15.13
N SER A 149 -7.81 17.13 -14.90
CA SER A 149 -7.61 18.05 -13.77
C SER A 149 -6.49 19.05 -14.02
#